data_AF-A0A2G9Q5N1-F1
#
_entry.id   AF-A0A2G9Q5N1-F1
#
_cell.length_a   1.000
_cell.length_b   1.000
_cell.length_c   1.000
_cell.angle_alpha   90.00
_cell.angle_beta   90.00
_cell.angle_gamma   90.00
#
_symmetry.space_group_name_H-M   'P 1'
#
loop_
_entity.id
_entity.type
_entity.pdbx_description
1 polymer ?
#
loop_
_entity_poly.entity_id
_entity_poly.type
_entity_poly.pdbx_seq_one_letter_code
_entity_poly.pdbx_strand_id
1 'polypeptide(L)'
;TPNIEVCGLSGHIGEILTQISDMTRSKQIGNHKNDKKKNIAKSWKTKRRVKDLDQIHEDMLPGNAGRLLKQEIDYDVPGNAQHYCLHCALKQLKDEPYTQEEAERAAGMGSYKPPKQIHVQTQE
;
A
#
# COMPACT_ATOMS: atom_id res chain seq x y z
N THR A 1 3.42 49.88 4.75
CA THR A 1 4.12 51.14 5.07
C THR A 1 4.41 51.16 6.57
N PRO A 2 5.57 51.64 7.04
CA PRO A 2 6.69 52.22 6.28
C PRO A 2 7.64 51.09 5.83
N ASN A 3 7.83 50.79 4.54
CA ASN A 3 8.61 51.58 3.58
C ASN A 3 9.63 52.51 4.26
N ILE A 4 10.70 51.90 4.76
CA ILE A 4 12.00 52.55 4.76
C ILE A 4 12.75 51.90 3.60
N GLU A 5 12.74 52.61 2.47
CA GLU A 5 13.67 52.36 1.38
C GLU A 5 15.08 52.54 1.93
N VAL A 6 15.86 51.47 1.95
CA VAL A 6 17.33 51.58 2.00
C VAL A 6 17.84 51.24 0.61
N CYS A 7 17.60 52.19 -0.30
CA CYS A 7 18.34 52.28 -1.55
C CYS A 7 19.79 52.63 -1.19
N GLY A 8 20.74 51.73 -1.49
CA GLY A 8 22.14 52.12 -1.67
C GLY A 8 23.14 51.84 -0.53
N LEU A 9 23.18 50.63 0.03
CA LEU A 9 24.41 50.13 0.66
C LEU A 9 25.10 49.12 -0.27
N SER A 10 25.74 49.66 -1.31
CA SER A 10 26.78 48.95 -2.06
C SER A 10 28.03 48.86 -1.18
N GLY A 11 28.20 47.74 -0.47
CA GLY A 11 29.36 47.47 0.38
C GLY A 11 29.12 46.31 1.33
N HIS A 12 30.21 45.77 1.88
CA HIS A 12 30.38 44.61 2.78
C HIS A 12 29.18 44.20 3.65
N ILE A 13 28.36 45.14 4.10
CA ILE A 13 27.16 44.93 4.92
C ILE A 13 26.09 44.07 4.20
N GLY A 14 25.93 44.23 2.88
CA GLY A 14 25.02 43.40 2.07
C GLY A 14 25.48 41.95 1.94
N GLU A 15 26.79 41.73 1.77
CA GLU A 15 27.40 40.39 1.74
C GLU A 15 27.33 39.70 3.11
N ILE A 16 27.52 40.44 4.20
CA ILE A 16 27.41 39.95 5.59
C ILE A 16 25.98 39.46 5.89
N LEU A 17 24.93 40.17 5.45
CA LEU A 17 23.55 39.76 5.66
C LEU A 17 23.17 38.49 4.86
N THR A 18 23.69 38.33 3.64
CA THR A 18 23.53 37.07 2.88
C THR A 18 24.31 35.91 3.51
N GLN A 19 25.52 36.14 4.01
CA GLN A 19 26.32 35.12 4.71
C GLN A 19 25.69 34.65 6.02
N ILE A 20 25.03 35.55 6.78
CA ILE A 20 24.27 35.18 7.99
C ILE A 20 23.06 34.30 7.64
N SER A 21 22.41 34.54 6.50
CA SER A 21 21.27 33.72 6.07
C SER A 21 21.66 32.27 5.69
N ASP A 22 22.83 32.08 5.06
CA ASP A 22 23.36 30.76 4.73
C ASP A 22 23.83 29.97 5.96
N MET A 23 24.23 30.65 7.03
CA MET A 23 24.60 30.05 8.33
C MET A 23 23.41 29.53 9.16
N THR A 24 22.16 29.85 8.79
CA THR A 24 20.96 29.48 9.58
C THR A 24 20.22 28.24 9.09
N ARG A 25 20.62 27.66 7.95
CA ARG A 25 19.99 26.43 7.45
C ARG A 25 20.65 25.20 8.08
N SER A 26 20.31 24.94 9.33
CA SER A 26 20.75 23.73 10.03
C SER A 26 20.24 22.47 9.31
N LYS A 27 21.14 21.51 9.07
CA LYS A 27 20.78 20.22 8.48
C LYS A 27 19.84 19.49 9.45
N GLN A 28 18.67 19.09 8.98
CA GLN A 28 17.77 18.25 9.77
C GLN A 28 18.40 16.86 9.92
N ILE A 29 18.99 16.60 11.08
CA ILE A 29 19.53 15.29 11.46
C ILE A 29 18.39 14.50 12.11
N GLY A 30 18.05 13.33 11.57
CA GLY A 30 17.00 12.45 12.09
C GLY A 30 15.59 12.66 11.50
N ASN A 31 15.30 13.82 10.90
CA ASN A 31 13.99 14.12 10.29
C ASN A 31 13.98 13.92 8.76
N HIS A 32 14.45 12.76 8.30
CA HIS A 32 14.28 12.37 6.89
C HIS A 32 12.84 11.84 6.69
N LYS A 33 11.99 12.65 6.03
CA LYS A 33 10.62 12.25 5.68
C LYS A 33 10.65 11.11 4.66
N ASN A 34 10.59 9.88 5.14
CA ASN A 34 10.23 8.72 4.32
C ASN A 34 8.72 8.72 4.11
N ASP A 35 8.23 9.71 3.36
CA ASP A 35 6.82 9.79 3.00
C ASP A 35 6.47 8.50 2.25
N LYS A 36 5.62 7.66 2.84
CA LYS A 36 5.19 6.38 2.25
C LYS A 36 4.64 6.59 0.84
N LYS A 37 3.98 7.74 0.60
CA LYS A 37 3.46 8.18 -0.71
C LYS A 37 4.55 8.34 -1.79
N LYS A 38 5.78 8.72 -1.40
CA LYS A 38 6.91 8.89 -2.33
C LYS A 38 7.67 7.59 -2.60
N ASN A 39 7.49 6.58 -1.75
CA ASN A 39 8.17 5.28 -1.85
C ASN A 39 7.19 4.11 -2.08
N ILE A 40 5.99 4.38 -2.59
CA ILE A 40 4.98 3.36 -2.90
C ILE A 40 5.55 2.30 -3.85
N ALA A 41 6.29 2.72 -4.88
CA ALA A 41 6.90 1.78 -5.84
C ALA A 41 7.82 0.72 -5.19
N LYS A 42 8.33 0.94 -3.96
CA LYS A 42 9.11 -0.07 -3.24
C LYS A 42 8.25 -1.19 -2.64
N SER A 43 7.02 -0.88 -2.20
CA SER A 43 6.12 -1.87 -1.61
C SER A 43 5.37 -2.69 -2.67
N TRP A 44 5.12 -2.12 -3.86
CA TRP A 44 4.41 -2.80 -4.95
C TRP A 44 5.29 -3.67 -5.85
N LYS A 45 6.56 -3.88 -5.47
CA LYS A 45 7.49 -4.76 -6.21
C LYS A 45 7.05 -6.22 -6.14
N THR A 46 7.26 -6.94 -7.23
CA THR A 46 6.85 -8.36 -7.39
C THR A 46 7.50 -9.30 -6.36
N LYS A 47 8.76 -9.03 -5.94
CA LYS A 47 9.52 -9.93 -5.05
C LYS A 47 8.85 -10.22 -3.69
N ARG A 48 8.00 -9.33 -3.19
CA ARG A 48 7.34 -9.47 -1.87
C ARG A 48 5.84 -9.22 -1.94
N ARG A 49 5.22 -9.63 -3.05
CA ARG A 49 3.78 -9.45 -3.28
C ARG A 49 3.00 -10.48 -2.46
N VAL A 50 1.93 -10.03 -1.81
CA VAL A 50 0.97 -10.87 -1.09
C VAL A 50 -0.04 -11.43 -2.09
N LYS A 51 -0.71 -12.55 -1.75
CA LYS A 51 -1.82 -13.11 -2.53
C LYS A 51 -2.87 -12.03 -2.84
N ASP A 52 -3.36 -12.02 -4.07
CA ASP A 52 -4.44 -11.13 -4.51
C ASP A 52 -5.80 -11.68 -4.02
N LEU A 53 -6.85 -10.84 -4.10
CA LEU A 53 -8.17 -11.14 -3.49
C LEU A 53 -8.89 -12.32 -4.16
N ASP A 54 -8.82 -12.40 -5.47
CA ASP A 54 -9.33 -13.50 -6.30
C ASP A 54 -8.75 -14.85 -5.87
N GLN A 55 -7.44 -14.90 -5.64
CA GLN A 55 -6.76 -16.10 -5.17
C GLN A 55 -7.25 -16.57 -3.79
N ILE A 56 -7.57 -15.62 -2.89
CA ILE A 56 -8.12 -15.95 -1.57
C ILE A 56 -9.53 -16.52 -1.70
N HIS A 57 -10.35 -16.01 -2.62
CA HIS A 57 -11.70 -16.53 -2.85
C HIS A 57 -11.69 -17.96 -3.38
N GLU A 58 -10.75 -18.32 -4.25
CA GLU A 58 -10.55 -19.69 -4.72
C GLU A 58 -10.10 -20.63 -3.59
N ASP A 59 -9.18 -20.17 -2.74
CA ASP A 59 -8.70 -20.92 -1.57
C ASP A 59 -9.81 -21.16 -0.53
N MET A 60 -10.80 -20.27 -0.45
CA MET A 60 -11.96 -20.41 0.45
C MET A 60 -12.98 -21.47 0.00
N LEU A 61 -12.90 -21.99 -1.22
CA LEU A 61 -13.79 -23.06 -1.66
C LEU A 61 -13.54 -24.33 -0.82
N PRO A 62 -14.59 -25.06 -0.40
CA PRO A 62 -14.46 -26.17 0.55
C PRO A 62 -13.56 -27.31 0.04
N GLY A 63 -13.39 -27.45 -1.28
CA GLY A 63 -12.44 -28.39 -1.87
C GLY A 63 -10.96 -28.02 -1.62
N ASN A 64 -10.63 -26.73 -1.66
CA ASN A 64 -9.28 -26.23 -1.41
C ASN A 64 -9.03 -26.00 0.09
N ALA A 65 -10.03 -25.50 0.80
CA ALA A 65 -9.95 -25.14 2.21
C ALA A 65 -9.54 -26.32 3.09
N GLY A 66 -10.08 -27.52 2.82
CA GLY A 66 -9.75 -28.73 3.58
C GLY A 66 -8.28 -29.14 3.51
N ARG A 67 -7.65 -28.96 2.34
CA ARG A 67 -6.22 -29.23 2.11
C ARG A 67 -5.34 -28.16 2.75
N LEU A 68 -5.78 -26.90 2.68
CA LEU A 68 -5.01 -25.76 3.20
C LEU A 68 -5.07 -25.63 4.73
N LEU A 69 -6.13 -26.12 5.37
CA LEU A 69 -6.23 -26.16 6.83
C LEU A 69 -5.31 -27.25 7.44
N LYS A 70 -5.06 -28.34 6.70
CA LYS A 70 -4.32 -29.52 7.17
C LYS A 70 -3.08 -29.76 6.30
N GLN A 71 -2.23 -28.75 6.21
CA GLN A 71 -0.94 -28.89 5.53
C GLN A 71 -0.02 -29.82 6.32
N GLU A 72 0.87 -30.51 5.61
CA GLU A 72 1.92 -31.32 6.21
C GLU A 72 2.93 -30.44 6.96
N ILE A 73 3.65 -31.05 7.89
CA ILE A 73 4.60 -30.35 8.76
C ILE A 73 5.82 -29.92 7.93
N ASP A 74 6.00 -28.61 7.75
CA ASP A 74 7.15 -28.03 7.07
C ASP A 74 7.96 -27.13 8.02
N TYR A 75 9.24 -27.46 8.23
CA TYR A 75 10.10 -26.78 9.18
C TYR A 75 10.68 -25.45 8.68
N ASP A 76 10.62 -25.17 7.38
CA ASP A 76 11.18 -23.94 6.80
C ASP A 76 10.24 -22.74 6.92
N VAL A 77 8.97 -22.97 7.27
CA VAL A 77 7.93 -21.94 7.40
C VAL A 77 7.51 -21.72 8.86
N PRO A 78 7.09 -20.49 9.22
CA PRO A 78 6.64 -20.20 10.57
C PRO A 78 5.39 -21.02 10.93
N GLY A 79 5.36 -21.57 12.15
CA GLY A 79 4.21 -22.34 12.63
C GLY A 79 4.05 -23.71 11.97
N ASN A 80 5.13 -24.24 11.39
CA ASN A 80 5.20 -25.57 10.78
C ASN A 80 4.13 -25.84 9.70
N ALA A 81 3.68 -24.79 9.00
CA ALA A 81 2.55 -24.80 8.05
C ALA A 81 1.17 -25.21 8.61
N GLN A 82 1.07 -25.64 9.87
CA GLN A 82 -0.20 -26.15 10.44
C GLN A 82 -1.22 -25.06 10.76
N HIS A 83 -0.75 -23.83 11.04
CA HIS A 83 -1.61 -22.72 11.48
C HIS A 83 -1.87 -21.73 10.35
N TYR A 84 -2.45 -22.20 9.24
CA TYR A 84 -2.75 -21.37 8.08
C TYR A 84 -4.11 -20.67 8.20
N CYS A 85 -4.12 -19.34 8.10
CA CYS A 85 -5.35 -18.53 8.06
C CYS A 85 -5.71 -18.16 6.61
N LEU A 86 -6.86 -18.64 6.11
CA LEU A 86 -7.40 -18.27 4.78
C LEU A 86 -7.78 -16.78 4.69
N HIS A 87 -8.33 -16.22 5.76
CA HIS A 87 -8.95 -14.89 5.76
C HIS A 87 -7.95 -13.74 5.98
N CYS A 88 -6.78 -14.02 6.57
CA CYS A 88 -5.91 -13.00 7.13
C CYS A 88 -5.13 -12.18 6.08
N ALA A 89 -5.33 -12.45 4.79
CA ALA A 89 -4.74 -11.66 3.73
C ALA A 89 -5.55 -10.39 3.37
N LEU A 90 -6.87 -10.27 3.68
CA LEU A 90 -7.64 -9.01 3.55
C LEU A 90 -9.06 -9.07 4.19
N LYS A 91 -9.53 -7.96 4.79
CA LYS A 91 -10.75 -7.88 5.66
C LYS A 91 -12.10 -7.66 4.95
N GLN A 92 -12.20 -7.59 3.62
CA GLN A 92 -13.44 -7.22 2.91
C GLN A 92 -13.75 -8.24 1.79
N LEU A 93 -14.54 -9.28 2.09
CA LEU A 93 -14.81 -10.42 1.18
C LEU A 93 -16.32 -10.69 0.99
N LYS A 94 -17.19 -9.68 1.18
CA LYS A 94 -18.66 -9.88 1.15
C LYS A 94 -19.26 -9.92 -0.26
N ASP A 95 -18.54 -9.35 -1.22
CA ASP A 95 -19.00 -9.19 -2.60
C ASP A 95 -18.31 -10.23 -3.51
N GLU A 96 -18.94 -10.53 -4.64
CA GLU A 96 -18.36 -11.39 -5.68
C GLU A 96 -16.98 -10.86 -6.13
N PRO A 97 -15.98 -11.75 -6.33
CA PRO A 97 -14.66 -11.31 -6.77
C PRO A 97 -14.74 -10.60 -8.12
N TYR A 98 -14.00 -9.50 -8.25
CA TYR A 98 -13.89 -8.76 -9.50
C TYR A 98 -13.22 -9.60 -10.58
N THR A 99 -13.92 -9.84 -11.68
CA THR A 99 -13.42 -10.66 -12.79
C THR A 99 -13.11 -9.81 -14.02
N GLN A 100 -12.26 -10.33 -14.91
CA GLN A 100 -11.92 -9.64 -16.15
C GLN A 100 -13.15 -9.39 -17.05
N GLU A 101 -14.13 -10.30 -17.02
CA GLU A 101 -15.43 -10.11 -17.69
C GLU A 101 -16.22 -8.92 -17.14
N GLU A 102 -16.08 -8.61 -15.85
CA GLU A 102 -16.66 -7.39 -15.27
C GLU A 102 -15.96 -6.13 -15.78
N ALA A 103 -14.64 -6.17 -15.91
CA ALA A 103 -13.84 -5.09 -16.49
C ALA A 103 -14.26 -4.78 -17.94
N GLU A 104 -14.42 -5.82 -18.76
CA GLU A 104 -14.82 -5.70 -20.17
C GLU A 104 -16.25 -5.17 -20.31
N ARG A 105 -17.17 -5.60 -19.44
CA ARG A 105 -18.53 -5.04 -19.36
C ARG A 105 -18.52 -3.56 -18.99
N ALA A 106 -17.71 -3.17 -17.99
CA ALA A 106 -17.56 -1.78 -17.59
C ALA A 106 -16.93 -0.91 -18.69
N ALA A 107 -16.07 -1.49 -19.53
CA ALA A 107 -15.49 -0.85 -20.72
C ALA A 107 -16.49 -0.70 -21.89
N GLY A 108 -17.74 -1.17 -21.75
CA GLY A 108 -18.79 -1.06 -22.75
C GLY A 108 -18.91 -2.24 -23.72
N MET A 109 -18.20 -3.35 -23.47
CA MET A 109 -18.27 -4.56 -24.30
C MET A 109 -19.36 -5.55 -23.84
N GLY A 110 -20.21 -5.21 -22.88
CA GLY A 110 -21.31 -6.09 -22.43
C GLY A 110 -22.37 -5.41 -21.56
N SER A 111 -23.28 -6.21 -20.99
CA SER A 111 -24.43 -5.74 -20.20
C SER A 111 -24.13 -5.64 -18.70
N TYR A 112 -24.62 -4.57 -18.04
CA TYR A 112 -24.53 -4.42 -16.57
C TYR A 112 -25.27 -5.54 -15.84
N LYS A 113 -24.62 -6.14 -14.84
CA LYS A 113 -25.23 -7.10 -13.91
C LYS A 113 -24.85 -6.65 -12.48
N PRO A 114 -25.79 -6.56 -11.53
CA PRO A 114 -25.47 -6.18 -10.16
C PRO A 114 -24.64 -7.27 -9.47
N PRO A 115 -23.73 -6.90 -8.54
CA PRO A 115 -22.90 -7.86 -7.80
C PRO A 115 -23.75 -8.71 -6.87
N LYS A 116 -23.41 -10.00 -6.75
CA LYS A 116 -24.05 -10.93 -5.83
C LYS A 116 -23.31 -10.95 -4.50
N GLN A 117 -24.05 -11.07 -3.40
CA GLN A 117 -23.46 -11.24 -2.07
C GLN A 117 -23.13 -12.72 -1.82
N ILE A 118 -21.91 -13.02 -1.41
CA ILE A 118 -21.46 -14.38 -1.10
C ILE A 118 -21.44 -14.57 0.42
N HIS A 119 -22.00 -15.69 0.89
CA HIS A 119 -21.84 -16.10 2.28
C HIS A 119 -20.53 -16.86 2.43
N VAL A 120 -19.57 -16.27 3.15
CA VAL A 120 -18.29 -16.91 3.47
C VAL A 120 -18.50 -17.83 4.68
N GLN A 121 -18.31 -19.13 4.49
CA GLN A 121 -18.31 -20.11 5.58
C GLN A 121 -17.03 -19.92 6.39
N THR A 122 -17.15 -19.38 7.61
CA THR A 122 -16.02 -19.26 8.54
C THR A 122 -15.70 -20.62 9.16
N GLN A 123 -14.41 -20.87 9.43
CA GLN A 123 -13.93 -22.10 10.06
C GLN A 123 -14.42 -22.17 11.51
N GLU A 124 -15.01 -23.31 11.90
CA GLU A 124 -15.15 -23.73 13.31
C GLU A 124 -13.92 -24.54 13.74
#